data_AF-A0A520IQ93-F1
#
_entry.id   AF-A0A520IQ93-F1
#
_cell.length_a   1.000
_cell.length_b   1.000
_cell.length_c   1.000
_cell.angle_alpha   90.00
_cell.angle_beta   90.00
_cell.angle_gamma   90.00
#
_symmetry.space_group_name_H-M   'P 1'
#
loop_
_entity.id
_entity.type
_entity.pdbx_description
1 polymer ?
#
loop_
_entity_poly.entity_id
_entity_poly.type
_entity_poly.pdbx_seq_one_letter_code
_entity_poly.pdbx_strand_id
1 'polypeptide(L)'
;MELKYRQLIADQNLSITCPPSDCQINSPLEAARWVLSPIDHELNFLPNHLFNQKRGRMLKIQDEAKNCGYCSVSLHESVEASENAFRGLSLAIRGKIGYTHIATGLIEAGIGLVTAINPVSRHFELFERDDYQWSNNFNIIVKKRKMLWD
;
A
#
# COMPACT_ATOMS: atom_id res chain seq x y z
N MET A 1 -6.42 19.67 0.47
CA MET A 1 -6.60 18.32 1.03
C MET A 1 -5.36 18.03 1.85
N GLU A 2 -5.51 17.77 3.14
CA GLU A 2 -4.40 17.35 3.98
C GLU A 2 -4.16 15.84 3.81
N LEU A 3 -2.91 15.45 3.59
CA LEU A 3 -2.52 14.06 3.35
C LEU A 3 -1.80 13.52 4.58
N LYS A 4 -2.20 12.34 5.03
CA LYS A 4 -1.83 11.76 6.33
C LYS A 4 -0.34 11.69 6.60
N TYR A 5 0.44 11.35 5.57
CA TYR A 5 1.88 11.10 5.68
C TYR A 5 2.74 12.23 5.14
N ARG A 6 2.15 13.40 4.81
CA ARG A 6 2.90 14.52 4.24
C ARG A 6 4.06 14.98 5.12
N GLN A 7 3.87 14.95 6.44
CA GLN A 7 4.90 15.33 7.40
C GLN A 7 6.14 14.43 7.36
N LEU A 8 6.01 13.16 6.93
CA LEU A 8 7.15 12.25 6.82
C LEU A 8 8.22 12.74 5.85
N ILE A 9 7.84 13.54 4.84
CA ILE A 9 8.79 14.15 3.91
C ILE A 9 9.75 15.07 4.67
N ALA A 10 9.20 15.94 5.52
CA ALA A 10 9.98 16.87 6.32
C ALA A 10 10.80 16.14 7.39
N ASP A 11 10.20 15.19 8.10
CA ASP A 11 10.86 14.45 9.18
C ASP A 11 12.03 13.60 8.68
N GLN A 12 11.95 13.11 7.44
CA GLN A 12 13.00 12.34 6.78
C GLN A 12 13.94 13.21 5.92
N ASN A 13 13.76 14.54 5.94
CA ASN A 13 14.53 15.51 5.15
C ASN A 13 14.60 15.15 3.64
N LEU A 14 13.48 14.66 3.09
CA LEU A 14 13.39 14.25 1.69
C LEU A 14 13.21 15.48 0.80
N SER A 15 14.11 15.66 -0.16
CA SER A 15 14.00 16.73 -1.17
C SER A 15 13.20 16.26 -2.39
N ILE A 16 11.95 15.82 -2.17
CA ILE A 16 11.06 15.32 -3.22
C ILE A 16 9.73 16.07 -3.27
N THR A 17 9.17 16.25 -4.46
CA THR A 17 7.78 16.68 -4.64
C THR A 17 6.88 15.47 -4.48
N CYS A 18 6.19 15.39 -3.35
CA CYS A 18 5.30 14.30 -3.00
C CYS A 18 3.97 14.86 -2.44
N PRO A 19 2.81 14.41 -2.96
CA PRO A 19 2.63 13.44 -4.04
C PRO A 19 3.10 13.98 -5.41
N PRO A 20 3.33 13.10 -6.40
CA PRO A 20 3.61 13.49 -7.78
C PRO A 20 2.52 14.43 -8.35
N SER A 21 2.91 15.38 -9.21
CA SER A 21 2.00 16.38 -9.76
C SER A 21 0.93 15.84 -10.70
N ASP A 22 1.12 14.64 -11.22
CA ASP A 22 0.18 13.92 -12.09
C ASP A 22 -0.81 13.05 -11.30
N CYS A 23 -0.73 13.05 -9.96
CA CYS A 23 -1.72 12.36 -9.15
C CYS A 23 -3.10 12.99 -9.30
N GLN A 24 -4.13 12.14 -9.38
CA GLN A 24 -5.50 12.58 -9.62
C GLN A 24 -6.39 12.23 -8.43
N ILE A 25 -7.44 13.04 -8.26
CA ILE A 25 -8.59 12.66 -7.45
C ILE A 25 -9.29 11.54 -8.22
N ASN A 26 -9.38 10.38 -7.60
CA ASN A 26 -9.92 9.21 -8.26
C ASN A 26 -11.41 9.34 -8.59
N SER A 27 -11.79 8.83 -9.76
CA SER A 27 -13.10 8.22 -9.94
C SER A 27 -13.16 6.92 -9.13
N PRO A 28 -14.34 6.40 -8.76
CA PRO A 28 -14.45 5.13 -8.05
C PRO A 28 -13.57 4.04 -8.69
N LEU A 29 -12.61 3.52 -7.92
CA LEU A 29 -11.60 2.56 -8.37
C LEU A 29 -11.58 1.37 -7.41
N GLU A 30 -11.75 0.16 -7.94
CA GLU A 30 -11.54 -1.04 -7.16
C GLU A 30 -10.06 -1.17 -6.76
N ALA A 31 -9.84 -1.63 -5.54
CA ALA A 31 -8.52 -1.78 -4.99
C ALA A 31 -8.38 -3.08 -4.21
N ALA A 32 -7.23 -3.73 -4.36
CA ALA A 32 -6.86 -4.93 -3.66
C ALA A 32 -5.42 -4.85 -3.14
N ARG A 33 -5.19 -5.44 -1.96
CA ARG A 33 -3.86 -5.54 -1.35
C ARG A 33 -3.78 -6.75 -0.44
N TRP A 34 -2.58 -7.34 -0.35
CA TRP A 34 -2.27 -8.32 0.68
C TRP A 34 -2.17 -7.67 2.06
N VAL A 35 -2.83 -8.28 3.05
CA VAL A 35 -2.95 -7.79 4.42
C VAL A 35 -2.75 -8.90 5.45
N LEU A 36 -2.63 -8.50 6.71
CA LEU A 36 -2.78 -9.34 7.89
C LEU A 36 -4.25 -9.37 8.32
N SER A 37 -4.60 -10.37 9.15
CA SER A 37 -5.91 -10.43 9.82
C SER A 37 -5.70 -10.13 11.31
N PRO A 38 -6.57 -9.32 11.95
CA PRO A 38 -7.79 -8.70 11.39
C PRO A 38 -7.50 -7.49 10.46
N ILE A 39 -8.53 -6.93 9.81
CA ILE A 39 -8.37 -5.85 8.81
C ILE A 39 -7.76 -4.58 9.41
N ASP A 40 -8.06 -4.32 10.67
CA ASP A 40 -7.59 -3.22 11.52
C ASP A 40 -6.21 -3.49 12.15
N HIS A 41 -5.52 -4.59 11.77
CA HIS A 41 -4.16 -4.84 12.22
C HIS A 41 -3.27 -3.63 11.91
N GLU A 42 -2.49 -3.18 12.90
CA GLU A 42 -1.70 -1.93 12.86
C GLU A 42 -0.61 -1.85 11.76
N LEU A 43 -0.37 -2.95 11.05
CA LEU A 43 0.61 -3.04 9.96
C LEU A 43 -0.07 -3.02 8.59
N ASN A 44 -1.39 -3.15 8.54
CA ASN A 44 -2.15 -3.02 7.31
C ASN A 44 -2.15 -1.57 6.84
N PHE A 45 -2.25 -1.39 5.53
CA PHE A 45 -2.39 -0.07 4.90
C PHE A 45 -1.35 0.99 5.30
N LEU A 46 -0.18 0.57 5.74
CA LEU A 46 0.95 1.48 5.93
C LEU A 46 1.73 1.66 4.63
N PRO A 47 2.40 2.82 4.47
CA PRO A 47 3.52 2.96 3.56
C PRO A 47 4.62 1.94 3.90
N ASN A 48 5.32 1.46 2.87
CA ASN A 48 6.30 0.39 3.02
C ASN A 48 7.42 0.74 4.02
N HIS A 49 7.80 2.02 4.09
CA HIS A 49 8.77 2.52 5.07
C HIS A 49 8.28 2.32 6.51
N LEU A 50 7.07 2.78 6.83
CA LEU A 50 6.47 2.64 8.17
C LEU A 50 6.22 1.18 8.53
N PHE A 51 5.79 0.35 7.56
CA PHE A 51 5.65 -1.09 7.74
C PHE A 51 6.98 -1.73 8.16
N ASN A 52 8.07 -1.41 7.48
CA ASN A 52 9.39 -1.95 7.81
C ASN A 52 9.91 -1.43 9.15
N GLN A 53 9.74 -0.12 9.42
CA GLN A 53 10.13 0.50 10.68
C GLN A 53 9.45 -0.15 11.88
N LYS A 54 8.11 -0.35 11.84
CA LYS A 54 7.37 -1.04 12.91
C LYS A 54 7.80 -2.49 13.12
N ARG A 55 8.42 -3.11 12.12
CA ARG A 55 8.96 -4.47 12.22
C ARG A 55 10.44 -4.52 12.61
N GLY A 56 11.02 -3.40 13.02
CA GLY A 56 12.44 -3.29 13.39
C GLY A 56 13.39 -3.46 12.20
N ARG A 57 12.90 -3.30 10.96
CA ARG A 57 13.71 -3.37 9.74
C ARG A 57 14.05 -1.96 9.32
N MET A 58 15.27 -1.53 9.61
CA MET A 58 15.80 -0.28 9.06
C MET A 58 16.03 -0.47 7.56
N LEU A 59 15.26 0.25 6.74
CA LEU A 59 15.65 0.47 5.35
C LEU A 59 16.91 1.33 5.36
N LYS A 60 17.95 0.92 4.63
CA LYS A 60 19.08 1.81 4.36
C LYS A 60 18.55 2.92 3.46
N ILE A 61 18.41 4.11 4.02
CA ILE A 61 17.90 5.35 3.39
C ILE A 61 18.69 5.73 2.11
N GLN A 62 19.83 5.07 1.84
CA GLN A 62 20.82 5.49 0.86
C GLN A 62 20.40 5.35 -0.63
N ASP A 63 19.39 4.54 -0.97
CA ASP A 63 18.93 4.42 -2.37
C ASP A 63 17.51 4.99 -2.63
N GLU A 64 16.82 5.42 -1.57
CA GLU A 64 15.38 5.66 -1.60
C GLU A 64 14.97 7.14 -1.52
N ALA A 65 15.93 8.06 -1.52
CA ALA A 65 15.75 9.52 -1.48
C ALA A 65 14.98 10.13 -2.68
N LYS A 66 14.26 9.33 -3.48
CA LYS A 66 13.64 9.75 -4.75
C LYS A 66 12.17 9.37 -4.93
N ASN A 67 11.57 8.57 -4.04
CA ASN A 67 10.29 7.96 -4.37
C ASN A 67 9.21 8.39 -3.36
N CYS A 68 8.07 8.85 -3.88
CA CYS A 68 6.90 9.24 -3.08
C CYS A 68 6.27 8.07 -2.28
N GLY A 69 6.73 6.84 -2.52
CA GLY A 69 6.31 5.60 -1.83
C GLY A 69 6.47 5.61 -0.30
N TYR A 70 7.18 6.59 0.27
CA TYR A 70 7.24 6.81 1.71
C TYR A 70 5.92 7.30 2.31
N CYS A 71 5.11 7.95 1.48
CA CYS A 71 3.90 8.66 1.91
C CYS A 71 2.63 8.04 1.33
N SER A 72 2.73 6.90 0.64
CA SER A 72 1.62 6.26 -0.05
C SER A 72 1.46 4.80 0.33
N VAL A 73 0.26 4.30 0.07
CA VAL A 73 -0.12 2.91 0.24
C VAL A 73 -0.16 2.25 -1.13
N SER A 74 0.70 1.24 -1.34
CA SER A 74 0.72 0.46 -2.58
C SER A 74 -0.51 -0.46 -2.67
N LEU A 75 -1.28 -0.32 -3.75
CA LEU A 75 -2.50 -1.07 -4.05
C LEU A 75 -2.44 -1.65 -5.47
N HIS A 76 -3.35 -2.56 -5.78
CA HIS A 76 -3.57 -3.08 -7.13
C HIS A 76 -5.04 -2.91 -7.51
N GLU A 77 -5.35 -2.73 -8.78
CA GLU A 77 -6.74 -2.48 -9.20
C GLU A 77 -7.67 -3.70 -9.02
N SER A 78 -7.10 -4.90 -8.80
CA SER A 78 -7.87 -6.14 -8.72
C SER A 78 -7.19 -7.17 -7.84
N VAL A 79 -7.98 -8.12 -7.35
CA VAL A 79 -7.50 -9.29 -6.59
C VAL A 79 -6.48 -10.08 -7.39
N GLU A 80 -6.76 -10.31 -8.67
CA GLU A 80 -5.88 -11.06 -9.57
C GLU A 80 -4.52 -10.38 -9.70
N ALA A 81 -4.50 -9.07 -9.93
CA ALA A 81 -3.25 -8.31 -10.00
C ALA A 81 -2.47 -8.39 -8.67
N SER A 82 -3.17 -8.29 -7.53
CA SER A 82 -2.55 -8.43 -6.21
C SER A 82 -1.97 -9.82 -5.96
N GLU A 83 -2.67 -10.88 -6.41
CA GLU A 83 -2.17 -12.25 -6.36
C GLU A 83 -0.93 -12.44 -7.24
N ASN A 84 -0.97 -11.95 -8.47
CA ASN A 84 0.13 -12.06 -9.42
C ASN A 84 1.38 -11.35 -8.90
N ALA A 85 1.23 -10.12 -8.39
CA ALA A 85 2.33 -9.38 -7.77
C ALA A 85 2.94 -10.16 -6.60
N PHE A 86 2.12 -10.76 -5.73
CA PHE A 86 2.61 -11.55 -4.60
C PHE A 86 3.28 -12.86 -5.03
N ARG A 87 2.75 -13.55 -6.04
CA ARG A 87 3.36 -14.77 -6.61
C ARG A 87 4.72 -14.48 -7.23
N GLY A 88 4.90 -13.29 -7.81
CA GLY A 88 6.17 -12.80 -8.33
C GLY A 88 7.25 -12.57 -7.28
N LEU A 89 6.90 -12.49 -5.99
CA LEU A 89 7.88 -12.36 -4.91
C LEU A 89 8.58 -13.70 -4.61
N SER A 90 9.86 -13.63 -4.25
CA SER A 90 10.61 -14.81 -3.79
C SER A 90 9.98 -15.40 -2.52
N LEU A 91 10.16 -16.72 -2.32
CA LEU A 91 9.64 -17.40 -1.12
C LEU A 91 10.18 -16.78 0.17
N ALA A 92 11.44 -16.36 0.17
CA ALA A 92 12.06 -15.66 1.30
C ALA A 92 11.35 -14.32 1.60
N ILE A 93 11.00 -13.54 0.56
CA ILE A 93 10.26 -12.28 0.75
C ILE A 93 8.84 -12.57 1.24
N ARG A 94 8.14 -13.54 0.64
CA ARG A 94 6.78 -13.94 1.05
C ARG A 94 6.73 -14.40 2.52
N GLY A 95 7.71 -15.18 2.97
CA GLY A 95 7.86 -15.56 4.37
C GLY A 95 8.17 -14.37 5.27
N LYS A 96 9.01 -13.44 4.82
CA LYS A 96 9.37 -12.24 5.58
C LYS A 96 8.23 -11.26 5.73
N ILE A 97 7.37 -11.04 4.72
CA ILE A 97 6.25 -10.08 4.81
C ILE A 97 5.11 -10.62 5.68
N GLY A 98 4.81 -11.92 5.60
CA GLY A 98 3.89 -12.58 6.52
C GLY A 98 2.41 -12.27 6.28
N TYR A 99 2.04 -11.61 5.18
CA TYR A 99 0.65 -11.39 4.81
C TYR A 99 -0.12 -12.71 4.75
N THR A 100 -1.37 -12.67 5.20
CA THR A 100 -2.21 -13.86 5.39
C THR A 100 -3.42 -13.86 4.47
N HIS A 101 -3.92 -12.68 4.07
CA HIS A 101 -5.14 -12.54 3.30
C HIS A 101 -5.03 -11.44 2.25
N ILE A 102 -6.02 -11.33 1.37
CA ILE A 102 -6.23 -10.17 0.51
C ILE A 102 -7.41 -9.38 1.07
N ALA A 103 -7.27 -8.06 1.13
CA ALA A 103 -8.37 -7.14 1.34
C ALA A 103 -8.72 -6.45 0.02
N THR A 104 -10.01 -6.21 -0.17
CA THR A 104 -10.54 -5.48 -1.31
C THR A 104 -11.46 -4.35 -0.84
N GLY A 105 -11.46 -3.25 -1.57
CA GLY A 105 -12.29 -2.09 -1.27
C GLY A 105 -12.46 -1.19 -2.48
N LEU A 106 -13.32 -0.19 -2.33
CA LEU A 106 -13.54 0.84 -3.34
C LEU A 106 -12.85 2.14 -2.90
N ILE A 107 -12.01 2.68 -3.78
CA ILE A 107 -11.42 4.01 -3.62
C ILE A 107 -12.34 5.04 -4.28
N GLU A 108 -13.14 5.72 -3.49
CA GLU A 108 -14.04 6.79 -3.92
C GLU A 108 -13.36 8.17 -3.93
N ALA A 109 -14.04 9.12 -4.57
CA ALA A 109 -13.62 10.52 -4.56
C ALA A 109 -13.51 11.04 -3.11
N GLY A 110 -12.38 11.67 -2.80
CA GLY A 110 -12.13 12.27 -1.48
C GLY A 110 -11.34 11.42 -0.50
N ILE A 111 -11.09 10.13 -0.78
CA ILE A 111 -10.21 9.28 0.04
C ILE A 111 -8.75 9.72 -0.03
N GLY A 112 -8.35 10.32 -1.14
CA GLY A 112 -6.99 10.77 -1.35
C GLY A 112 -6.68 11.07 -2.81
N LEU A 113 -5.38 11.04 -3.12
CA LEU A 113 -4.84 11.17 -4.47
C LEU A 113 -4.19 9.86 -4.89
N VAL A 114 -4.32 9.47 -6.15
CA VAL A 114 -3.62 8.30 -6.68
C VAL A 114 -2.72 8.62 -7.86
N THR A 115 -1.71 7.80 -8.03
CA THR A 115 -0.95 7.75 -9.28
C THR A 115 -1.74 7.07 -10.39
N ALA A 116 -1.33 7.30 -11.64
CA ALA A 116 -1.79 6.47 -12.75
C ALA A 116 -1.53 4.99 -12.47
N ILE A 117 -2.46 4.13 -12.90
CA ILE A 117 -2.34 2.68 -12.76
C ILE A 117 -1.28 2.18 -13.74
N ASN A 118 -0.30 1.43 -13.24
CA ASN A 118 0.68 0.77 -14.10
C ASN A 118 -0.03 -0.24 -15.03
N PRO A 119 0.15 -0.18 -16.36
CA PRO A 119 -0.60 -1.02 -17.29
C PRO A 119 -0.24 -2.51 -17.20
N VAL A 120 0.92 -2.86 -16.65
CA VAL A 120 1.43 -4.24 -16.59
C VAL A 120 1.12 -4.86 -15.23
N SER A 121 1.56 -4.23 -14.15
CA SER A 121 1.35 -4.77 -12.80
C SER A 121 -0.04 -4.44 -12.24
N ARG A 122 -0.76 -3.53 -12.90
CA ARG A 122 -1.99 -2.91 -12.39
C ARG A 122 -1.84 -2.31 -10.99
N HIS A 123 -0.61 -1.97 -10.62
CA HIS A 123 -0.25 -1.34 -9.34
C HIS A 123 -0.48 0.17 -9.43
N PHE A 124 -0.86 0.76 -8.30
CA PHE A 124 -0.91 2.20 -8.11
C PHE A 124 -0.63 2.54 -6.65
N GLU A 125 -0.30 3.81 -6.41
CA GLU A 125 -0.07 4.36 -5.09
C GLU A 125 -1.25 5.24 -4.68
N LEU A 126 -1.72 5.08 -3.44
CA LEU A 126 -2.73 5.95 -2.83
C LEU A 126 -2.10 6.79 -1.72
N PHE A 127 -2.15 8.11 -1.89
CA PHE A 127 -1.85 9.10 -0.86
C PHE A 127 -3.14 9.42 -0.13
N GLU A 128 -3.36 8.78 1.02
CA GLU A 128 -4.60 8.90 1.79
C GLU A 128 -4.75 10.25 2.49
N ARG A 129 -5.99 10.71 2.58
CA ARG A 129 -6.40 11.84 3.41
C ARG A 129 -6.18 11.50 4.89
N ASP A 130 -5.87 12.50 5.70
CA ASP A 130 -5.52 12.35 7.11
C ASP A 130 -6.61 11.68 7.97
N ASP A 131 -7.88 11.95 7.68
CA ASP A 131 -9.06 11.42 8.38
C ASP A 131 -9.57 10.06 7.86
N TYR A 132 -8.92 9.48 6.84
CA TYR A 132 -9.39 8.26 6.21
C TYR A 132 -9.18 7.01 7.07
N GLN A 133 -10.21 6.14 7.09
CA GLN A 133 -10.27 4.91 7.89
C GLN A 133 -10.51 3.70 6.99
N TRP A 134 -9.48 2.87 6.81
CA TRP A 134 -9.50 1.73 5.89
C TRP A 134 -10.57 0.69 6.20
N SER A 135 -10.87 0.45 7.49
CA SER A 135 -11.87 -0.53 7.92
C SER A 135 -13.28 -0.23 7.42
N ASN A 136 -13.55 1.01 7.00
CA ASN A 136 -14.86 1.41 6.49
C ASN A 136 -15.07 1.00 5.02
N ASN A 137 -13.99 0.83 4.27
CA ASN A 137 -14.03 0.69 2.81
C ASN A 137 -13.38 -0.60 2.32
N PHE A 138 -12.56 -1.26 3.14
CA PHE A 138 -11.88 -2.50 2.79
C PHE A 138 -12.37 -3.67 3.63
N ASN A 139 -12.57 -4.81 2.98
CA ASN A 139 -12.94 -6.07 3.61
C ASN A 139 -11.94 -7.16 3.23
N ILE A 140 -11.61 -8.02 4.19
CA ILE A 140 -10.82 -9.22 3.91
C ILE A 140 -11.69 -10.20 3.12
N ILE A 141 -11.26 -10.54 1.90
CA ILE A 141 -11.86 -11.64 1.16
C ILE A 141 -11.24 -12.94 1.65
N VAL A 142 -12.08 -13.86 2.15
CA VAL A 142 -11.60 -15.09 2.77
C VAL A 142 -10.94 -15.98 1.71
N LYS A 143 -9.61 -15.98 1.69
CA LYS A 143 -8.81 -17.16 1.35
C LYS A 143 -7.98 -17.49 2.58
N LYS A 144 -8.46 -18.43 3.41
CA LYS A 144 -7.55 -19.15 4.30
C LYS A 144 -6.42 -19.64 3.40
N ARG A 145 -5.17 -19.24 3.67
CA ARG A 145 -4.02 -19.99 3.16
C ARG A 145 -4.26 -21.44 3.57
N LYS A 146 -4.71 -22.30 2.64
CA LYS A 146 -4.14 -23.65 2.61
C LYS A 146 -2.67 -23.37 2.40
N MET A 147 -1.85 -23.65 3.40
CA MET A 147 -0.41 -23.69 3.26
C MET A 147 -0.11 -24.70 2.15
N LEU A 148 -0.13 -24.24 0.90
CA LEU A 148 0.33 -24.99 -0.26
C LEU A 148 1.86 -24.90 -0.21
N TRP A 149 2.41 -25.72 0.67
CA TRP A 149 3.82 -26.09 0.69
C TRP A 149 3.86 -27.60 0.44
N ASP A 150 3.45 -27.98 -0.78
CA ASP A 150 3.89 -29.23 -1.40
C ASP A 150 4.90 -28.87 -2.48
#